data_AF-A0A1V9FF28-F1
#
_entry.id   AF-A0A1V9FF28-F1
#
_cell.length_a   1.000
_cell.length_b   1.000
_cell.length_c   1.000
_cell.angle_alpha   90.00
_cell.angle_beta   90.00
_cell.angle_gamma   90.00
#
_symmetry.space_group_name_H-M   'P 1'
#
loop_
_entity.id
_entity.type
_entity.pdbx_description
1 polymer ?
#
loop_
_entity_poly.entity_id
_entity_poly.type
_entity_poly.pdbx_seq_one_letter_code
_entity_poly.pdbx_strand_id
1 'polypeptide(L)'
;MVKLSWREKYAGILVLLISIIYLLLQLASLSGQRSGPYTIQNGTFVINKNEFYSDLKTYSLIIAGIVAGWCLLKGKRLGWMLGLPILLFITAVIGTITVEQLLKTKKFNNSMIGFGAGIFLLFLAILFLLLPSARQKYRVSKGVLILTLLLFVGLGGAYMFLQ
;
A
#
# COMPACT_ATOMS: atom_id res chain seq x y z
N MET A 1 -0.40 -18.77 -21.89
CA MET A 1 -0.31 -17.98 -20.63
C MET A 1 -0.24 -18.97 -19.47
N VAL A 2 0.69 -18.80 -18.52
CA VAL A 2 0.80 -19.73 -17.38
C VAL A 2 -0.36 -19.48 -16.41
N LYS A 3 -1.06 -20.54 -15.99
CA LYS A 3 -2.21 -20.43 -15.09
C LYS A 3 -1.76 -19.95 -13.70
N LEU A 4 -2.40 -18.90 -13.21
CA LEU A 4 -2.15 -18.36 -11.87
C LEU A 4 -2.60 -19.36 -10.80
N SER A 5 -1.74 -19.59 -9.81
CA SER A 5 -2.08 -20.38 -8.62
C SER A 5 -3.01 -19.60 -7.69
N TRP A 6 -3.69 -20.31 -6.80
CA TRP A 6 -4.54 -19.67 -5.79
C TRP A 6 -3.74 -18.69 -4.89
N ARG A 7 -2.46 -18.96 -4.65
CA ARG A 7 -1.55 -18.12 -3.85
C ARG A 7 -1.28 -16.77 -4.51
N GLU A 8 -1.07 -16.78 -5.83
CA GLU A 8 -0.86 -15.55 -6.60
C GLU A 8 -2.15 -14.73 -6.71
N LYS A 9 -3.29 -15.42 -6.89
CA LYS A 9 -4.61 -14.77 -6.87
C LYS A 9 -4.90 -14.14 -5.50
N TYR A 10 -4.58 -14.83 -4.42
CA TYR A 10 -4.71 -14.31 -3.06
C TYR A 10 -3.94 -13.00 -2.89
N ALA A 11 -2.66 -12.96 -3.28
CA ALA A 11 -1.86 -11.74 -3.19
C ALA A 11 -2.44 -10.59 -4.05
N GLY A 12 -2.87 -10.89 -5.28
CA GLY A 12 -3.49 -9.90 -6.16
C GLY A 12 -4.82 -9.34 -5.63
N ILE A 13 -5.69 -10.22 -5.13
CA ILE A 13 -6.98 -9.84 -4.52
C ILE A 13 -6.75 -9.01 -3.26
N LEU A 14 -5.79 -9.40 -2.42
CA LEU A 14 -5.48 -8.71 -1.18
C LEU A 14 -4.98 -7.27 -1.45
N VAL A 15 -4.09 -7.09 -2.43
CA VAL A 15 -3.64 -5.75 -2.85
C VAL A 15 -4.81 -4.90 -3.37
N LEU A 16 -5.69 -5.49 -4.20
CA LEU A 16 -6.88 -4.78 -4.68
C LEU A 16 -7.82 -4.38 -3.54
N LEU A 17 -8.11 -5.32 -2.63
CA LEU A 17 -9.00 -5.10 -1.51
C LEU A 17 -8.48 -3.96 -0.64
N ILE A 18 -7.18 -3.95 -0.32
CA ILE A 18 -6.58 -2.85 0.44
C ILE A 18 -6.71 -1.53 -0.33
N SER A 19 -6.38 -1.52 -1.61
CA SER A 19 -6.46 -0.30 -2.43
C SER A 19 -7.87 0.27 -2.50
N ILE A 20 -8.88 -0.61 -2.59
CA ILE A 20 -10.31 -0.23 -2.56
C ILE A 20 -10.70 0.33 -1.19
N ILE A 21 -10.25 -0.29 -0.08
CA ILE A 21 -10.51 0.23 1.26
C ILE A 21 -9.90 1.63 1.41
N TYR A 22 -8.65 1.83 0.99
CA TYR A 22 -8.02 3.15 1.03
C TYR A 22 -8.75 4.17 0.15
N LEU A 23 -9.24 3.75 -1.03
CA LEU A 23 -10.07 4.60 -1.87
C LEU A 23 -11.37 5.00 -1.19
N LEU A 24 -12.07 4.07 -0.53
CA LEU A 24 -13.29 4.37 0.23
C LEU A 24 -13.01 5.30 1.42
N LEU A 25 -11.91 5.08 2.14
CA LEU A 25 -11.50 5.96 3.25
C LEU A 25 -11.17 7.37 2.74
N GLN A 26 -10.51 7.50 1.59
CA GLN A 26 -10.21 8.79 0.98
C GLN A 26 -11.49 9.48 0.46
N LEU A 27 -12.46 8.74 -0.06
CA LEU A 27 -13.75 9.33 -0.43
C LEU A 27 -14.55 9.79 0.80
N ALA A 28 -14.46 9.05 1.91
CA ALA A 28 -15.08 9.44 3.17
C ALA A 28 -14.40 10.63 3.83
N SER A 29 -13.09 10.83 3.65
CA SER A 29 -12.39 12.01 4.18
C SER A 29 -12.78 13.29 3.44
N LEU A 30 -13.14 13.21 2.16
CA LEU A 30 -13.67 14.35 1.39
C LEU A 30 -15.06 14.81 1.85
N SER A 31 -15.88 13.91 2.38
CA SER A 31 -17.22 14.24 2.88
C SER A 31 -17.22 14.70 4.35
N GLY A 32 -16.10 14.55 5.07
CA GLY A 32 -15.92 15.06 6.42
C GLY A 32 -15.62 16.56 6.43
N GLN A 33 -16.27 17.32 7.30
CA GLN A 33 -16.10 18.78 7.51
C GLN A 33 -14.74 19.16 8.13
N ARG A 34 -13.62 18.60 7.66
CA ARG A 34 -12.30 19.20 7.89
C ARG A 34 -11.97 20.02 6.66
N SER A 35 -11.62 21.28 6.88
CA SER A 35 -11.13 22.22 5.88
C SER A 35 -10.38 21.48 4.77
N GLY A 36 -11.02 21.33 3.61
CA GLY A 36 -10.35 20.74 2.47
C GLY A 36 -9.14 21.60 2.08
N PRO A 37 -8.25 21.09 1.22
CA PRO A 37 -7.05 21.81 0.77
C PRO A 37 -7.34 23.15 0.08
N TYR A 38 -8.62 23.43 -0.20
CA TYR A 38 -9.13 24.65 -0.81
C TYR A 38 -9.97 25.40 0.22
N THR A 39 -9.42 26.49 0.75
CA THR A 39 -10.20 27.43 1.56
C THR A 39 -10.26 28.78 0.84
N ILE A 40 -11.44 29.37 0.76
CA ILE A 40 -11.61 30.72 0.22
C ILE A 40 -11.44 31.66 1.41
N GLN A 41 -10.26 32.26 1.55
CA GLN A 41 -10.04 33.36 2.49
C GLN A 41 -10.00 34.67 1.71
N ASN A 42 -10.86 35.62 2.08
CA ASN A 42 -10.89 36.99 1.53
C ASN A 42 -10.91 37.07 -0.01
N GLY A 43 -11.72 36.24 -0.67
CA GLY A 43 -11.84 36.26 -2.14
C GLY A 43 -10.64 35.68 -2.91
N THR A 44 -9.65 35.15 -2.20
CA THR A 44 -8.51 34.43 -2.78
C THR A 44 -8.59 32.94 -2.47
N PHE A 45 -8.31 32.10 -3.47
CA PHE A 45 -8.14 30.66 -3.29
C PHE A 45 -6.83 30.40 -2.55
N VAL A 46 -6.93 30.06 -1.26
CA VAL A 46 -5.78 29.65 -0.46
C VAL A 46 -5.71 28.13 -0.52
N ILE A 47 -4.74 27.63 -1.29
CA ILE A 47 -4.43 26.20 -1.38
C ILE A 47 -3.38 25.88 -0.31
N ASN A 48 -3.74 25.01 0.64
CA ASN A 48 -2.73 24.42 1.52
C ASN A 48 -1.92 23.42 0.70
N LYS A 49 -0.72 23.85 0.25
CA LYS A 49 0.17 23.02 -0.58
C LYS A 49 0.49 21.68 0.10
N ASN A 50 0.62 21.65 1.42
CA ASN A 50 0.97 20.43 2.15
C ASN A 50 -0.17 19.40 2.11
N GLU A 51 -1.42 19.83 2.29
CA GLU A 51 -2.59 18.96 2.18
C GLU A 51 -2.79 18.49 0.73
N PHE A 52 -2.61 19.37 -0.25
CA PHE A 52 -2.69 19.02 -1.66
C PHE A 52 -1.65 17.96 -2.06
N TYR A 53 -0.39 18.10 -1.65
CA TYR A 53 0.65 17.10 -1.92
C TYR A 53 0.37 15.78 -1.20
N SER A 54 -0.18 15.82 0.02
CA SER A 54 -0.59 14.63 0.77
C SER A 54 -1.72 13.86 0.06
N ASP A 55 -2.73 14.58 -0.44
CA ASP A 55 -3.83 13.98 -1.19
C ASP A 55 -3.32 13.38 -2.51
N LEU A 56 -2.50 14.12 -3.27
CA LEU A 56 -1.96 13.64 -4.54
C LEU A 56 -1.10 12.38 -4.36
N LYS A 57 -0.31 12.32 -3.29
CA LYS A 57 0.45 11.12 -2.89
C LYS A 57 -0.47 9.95 -2.57
N THR A 58 -1.53 10.20 -1.81
CA THR A 58 -2.51 9.18 -1.43
C THR A 58 -3.23 8.61 -2.65
N TYR A 59 -3.71 9.46 -3.55
CA TYR A 59 -4.31 9.02 -4.81
C TYR A 59 -3.34 8.27 -5.71
N SER A 60 -2.08 8.74 -5.81
CA SER A 60 -1.04 8.06 -6.60
C SER A 60 -0.78 6.65 -6.07
N LEU A 61 -0.72 6.48 -4.75
CA LEU A 61 -0.52 5.18 -4.11
C LEU A 61 -1.73 4.25 -4.31
N ILE A 62 -2.96 4.78 -4.21
CA ILE A 62 -4.19 4.03 -4.48
C ILE A 62 -4.22 3.55 -5.93
N ILE A 63 -3.94 4.43 -6.90
CA ILE A 63 -3.90 4.06 -8.32
C ILE A 63 -2.81 3.02 -8.57
N ALA A 64 -1.62 3.20 -8.03
CA ALA A 64 -0.53 2.24 -8.13
C ALA A 64 -0.93 0.88 -7.53
N GLY A 65 -1.64 0.86 -6.40
CA GLY A 65 -2.17 -0.34 -5.77
C GLY A 65 -3.21 -1.07 -6.63
N ILE A 66 -4.17 -0.34 -7.20
CA ILE A 66 -5.18 -0.90 -8.11
C ILE A 66 -4.51 -1.51 -9.35
N VAL A 67 -3.59 -0.76 -9.97
CA VAL A 67 -2.83 -1.24 -11.15
C VAL A 67 -1.97 -2.44 -10.81
N ALA A 68 -1.29 -2.43 -9.66
CA ALA A 68 -0.46 -3.55 -9.20
C ALA A 68 -1.31 -4.81 -8.98
N GLY A 69 -2.43 -4.70 -8.25
CA GLY A 69 -3.34 -5.80 -7.99
C GLY A 69 -3.94 -6.38 -9.28
N TRP A 70 -4.38 -5.53 -10.20
CA TRP A 70 -4.85 -5.96 -11.53
C TRP A 70 -3.75 -6.66 -12.35
N CYS A 71 -2.55 -6.11 -12.38
CA CYS A 71 -1.42 -6.72 -13.10
C CYS A 71 -0.96 -8.04 -12.47
N LEU A 72 -1.06 -8.20 -11.14
CA LEU A 72 -0.82 -9.48 -10.47
C LEU A 72 -1.82 -10.54 -10.94
N LEU A 73 -3.11 -10.19 -11.00
CA LEU A 73 -4.17 -11.09 -11.50
C LEU A 73 -4.06 -11.40 -13.00
N LYS A 74 -3.36 -10.56 -13.77
CA LYS A 74 -3.01 -10.84 -15.17
C LYS A 74 -1.69 -11.60 -15.34
N GLY A 75 -1.00 -11.95 -14.25
CA GLY A 75 0.28 -12.65 -14.31
C GLY A 75 1.40 -11.83 -14.97
N LYS A 76 1.30 -10.50 -14.95
CA LYS A 76 2.27 -9.60 -15.60
C LYS A 76 3.41 -9.29 -14.64
N ARG A 77 4.64 -9.23 -15.17
CA ARG A 77 5.86 -8.85 -14.43
C ARG A 77 5.71 -7.54 -13.64
N LEU A 78 5.03 -6.55 -14.24
CA LEU A 78 4.75 -5.27 -13.60
C LEU A 78 3.94 -5.40 -12.30
N GLY A 79 3.02 -6.37 -12.23
CA GLY A 79 2.22 -6.62 -11.03
C GLY A 79 3.08 -7.07 -9.87
N TRP A 80 4.03 -7.96 -10.11
CA TRP A 80 4.99 -8.38 -9.09
C TRP A 80 5.91 -7.22 -8.68
N MET A 81 6.41 -6.47 -9.68
CA MET A 81 7.34 -5.36 -9.49
C MET A 81 6.76 -4.19 -8.68
N LEU A 82 5.47 -3.91 -8.82
CA LEU A 82 4.76 -2.85 -8.09
C LEU A 82 4.04 -3.38 -6.84
N GLY A 83 3.51 -4.60 -6.89
CA GLY A 83 2.72 -5.17 -5.80
C GLY A 83 3.57 -5.56 -4.59
N LEU A 84 4.77 -6.11 -4.80
CA LEU A 84 5.65 -6.48 -3.69
C LEU A 84 6.11 -5.26 -2.87
N PRO A 85 6.58 -4.15 -3.47
CA PRO A 85 6.95 -2.94 -2.72
C PRO A 85 5.78 -2.33 -1.98
N ILE A 86 4.60 -2.28 -2.60
CA ILE A 86 3.38 -1.74 -1.96
C ILE A 86 2.99 -2.59 -0.75
N LEU A 87 3.01 -3.92 -0.87
CA LEU A 87 2.73 -4.82 0.26
C LEU A 87 3.75 -4.65 1.39
N LEU A 88 5.04 -4.59 1.06
CA LEU A 88 6.10 -4.37 2.05
C LEU A 88 5.95 -3.01 2.74
N PHE A 89 5.64 -1.97 1.97
CA PHE A 89 5.42 -0.62 2.48
C PHE A 89 4.24 -0.57 3.45
N ILE A 90 3.09 -1.12 3.05
CA ILE A 90 1.90 -1.17 3.91
C ILE A 90 2.19 -1.99 5.18
N THR A 91 2.90 -3.11 5.06
CA THR A 91 3.28 -3.94 6.21
C THR A 91 4.19 -3.15 7.17
N ALA A 92 5.15 -2.38 6.65
CA ALA A 92 6.03 -1.56 7.46
C ALA A 92 5.26 -0.46 8.20
N VAL A 93 4.39 0.28 7.50
CA VAL A 93 3.57 1.35 8.08
C VAL A 93 2.63 0.81 9.17
N ILE A 94 1.91 -0.28 8.90
CA ILE A 94 1.01 -0.87 9.91
C ILE A 94 1.82 -1.43 11.08
N GLY A 95 2.98 -2.04 10.79
CA GLY A 95 3.90 -2.57 11.80
C GLY A 95 4.39 -1.49 12.76
N THR A 96 4.88 -0.36 12.26
CA THR A 96 5.35 0.75 13.10
C THR A 96 4.23 1.33 13.96
N ILE A 97 3.06 1.60 13.37
CA ILE A 97 1.88 2.10 14.11
C ILE A 97 1.48 1.13 15.23
N THR A 98 1.47 -0.17 14.95
CA THR A 98 1.09 -1.20 15.94
C THR A 98 2.09 -1.28 17.08
N VAL A 99 3.40 -1.24 16.77
CA VAL A 99 4.47 -1.26 17.78
C VAL A 99 4.41 -0.01 18.65
N GLU A 100 4.23 1.17 18.05
CA GLU A 100 4.08 2.42 18.81
C GLU A 100 2.87 2.38 19.75
N GLN A 101 1.73 1.87 19.28
CA GLN A 101 0.55 1.71 20.13
C GLN A 101 0.80 0.73 21.27
N LEU A 102 1.44 -0.42 21.01
CA LEU A 102 1.80 -1.41 22.04
C LEU A 102 2.69 -0.81 23.14
N LEU A 103 3.71 -0.05 22.74
CA LEU A 103 4.63 0.61 23.67
C LEU A 103 3.93 1.67 24.53
N LYS A 104 3.00 2.44 23.93
CA LYS A 104 2.29 3.53 24.62
C LYS A 104 1.18 3.05 25.56
N THR A 105 0.38 2.07 25.15
CA THR A 105 -0.82 1.71 25.92
C THR A 105 -0.61 0.53 26.87
N LYS A 106 0.42 -0.31 26.65
CA LYS A 106 0.71 -1.55 27.42
C LYS A 106 -0.51 -2.46 27.69
N LYS A 107 -1.62 -2.28 26.94
CA LYS A 107 -2.87 -3.02 27.08
C LYS A 107 -3.22 -3.65 25.75
N PHE A 108 -3.48 -4.96 25.78
CA PHE A 108 -3.87 -5.73 24.60
C PHE A 108 -5.39 -5.59 24.39
N ASN A 109 -5.78 -4.76 23.44
CA ASN A 109 -7.19 -4.53 23.10
C ASN A 109 -7.56 -5.23 21.77
N ASN A 110 -8.86 -5.38 21.49
CA ASN A 110 -9.36 -5.99 20.25
C ASN A 110 -8.78 -5.36 18.97
N SER A 111 -8.47 -4.05 18.97
CA SER A 111 -7.82 -3.38 17.84
C SER A 111 -6.43 -3.95 17.53
N MET A 112 -5.66 -4.35 18.55
CA MET A 112 -4.33 -4.96 18.36
C MET A 112 -4.42 -6.34 17.75
N ILE A 113 -5.45 -7.13 18.11
CA ILE A 113 -5.75 -8.42 17.47
C ILE A 113 -6.05 -8.20 15.98
N GLY A 114 -6.85 -7.17 15.65
CA GLY A 114 -7.15 -6.79 14.27
C GLY A 114 -5.90 -6.43 13.47
N PHE A 115 -5.01 -5.59 14.04
CA PHE A 115 -3.74 -5.25 13.40
C PHE A 115 -2.83 -6.46 13.21
N GLY A 116 -2.71 -7.33 14.23
CA GLY A 116 -1.93 -8.56 14.15
C GLY A 116 -2.42 -9.51 13.05
N ALA A 117 -3.73 -9.70 12.94
CA ALA A 117 -4.34 -10.50 11.87
C ALA A 117 -4.07 -9.88 10.48
N GLY A 118 -4.18 -8.55 10.35
CA GLY A 118 -3.88 -7.83 9.12
C GLY A 118 -2.42 -7.98 8.69
N ILE A 119 -1.47 -7.81 9.61
CA ILE A 119 -0.04 -8.02 9.37
C ILE A 119 0.24 -9.46 8.95
N PHE A 120 -0.40 -10.44 9.59
CA PHE A 120 -0.24 -11.85 9.24
C PHE A 120 -0.71 -12.15 7.80
N LEU A 121 -1.88 -11.63 7.40
CA LEU A 121 -2.39 -11.78 6.03
C LEU A 121 -1.47 -11.12 4.98
N LEU A 122 -0.95 -9.93 5.29
CA LEU A 122 0.03 -9.23 4.46
C LEU A 122 1.32 -10.03 4.31
N PHE A 123 1.85 -10.55 5.43
CA PHE A 123 3.05 -11.36 5.44
C PHE A 123 2.88 -12.63 4.61
N LEU A 124 1.71 -13.28 4.69
CA LEU A 124 1.38 -14.45 3.89
C LEU A 124 1.37 -14.13 2.39
N ALA A 125 0.81 -12.98 1.99
CA ALA A 125 0.83 -12.52 0.59
C ALA A 125 2.26 -12.25 0.09
N ILE A 126 3.10 -11.62 0.91
CA ILE A 126 4.52 -11.36 0.60
C ILE A 126 5.27 -12.69 0.41
N LEU A 127 5.08 -13.63 1.32
CA LEU A 127 5.73 -14.95 1.26
C LEU A 127 5.34 -15.66 -0.05
N PHE A 128 4.06 -15.67 -0.39
CA PHE A 128 3.58 -16.26 -1.64
C PHE A 128 4.17 -15.63 -2.90
N LEU A 129 4.41 -14.32 -2.91
CA LEU A 129 5.06 -13.64 -4.03
C LEU A 129 6.57 -13.90 -4.10
N LEU A 130 7.24 -14.13 -2.96
CA LEU A 130 8.68 -14.41 -2.90
C LEU A 130 9.03 -15.87 -3.24
N LEU A 131 8.07 -16.79 -3.18
CA LEU A 131 8.30 -18.20 -3.56
C LEU A 131 8.91 -18.31 -4.97
N PRO A 132 9.84 -19.27 -5.18
CA PRO A 132 10.50 -19.46 -6.47
C PRO A 132 9.50 -19.73 -7.60
N SER A 133 8.42 -20.45 -7.31
CA SER A 133 7.33 -20.72 -8.27
C SER A 133 6.66 -19.44 -8.77
N ALA A 134 6.42 -18.45 -7.90
CA ALA A 134 5.84 -17.17 -8.29
C ALA A 134 6.85 -16.34 -9.10
N ARG A 135 8.11 -16.27 -8.66
CA ARG A 135 9.18 -15.56 -9.37
C ARG A 135 9.37 -16.05 -10.81
N GLN A 136 9.31 -17.36 -11.03
CA GLN A 136 9.40 -17.95 -12.36
C GLN A 136 8.21 -17.55 -13.25
N LYS A 137 6.98 -17.60 -12.72
CA LYS A 137 5.76 -17.23 -13.46
C LYS A 137 5.74 -15.76 -13.88
N TYR A 138 6.15 -14.87 -12.99
CA TYR A 138 6.23 -13.44 -13.26
C TYR A 138 7.50 -13.04 -14.03
N ARG A 139 8.36 -14.00 -14.40
CA ARG A 139 9.63 -13.78 -15.14
C ARG A 139 10.51 -12.73 -14.46
N VAL A 140 10.67 -12.86 -13.15
CA VAL A 140 11.44 -11.93 -12.31
C VAL A 140 12.93 -12.26 -12.45
N SER A 141 13.68 -11.38 -13.09
CA SER A 141 15.15 -11.48 -13.15
C SER A 141 15.81 -10.78 -11.95
N LYS A 142 17.11 -10.98 -11.75
CA LYS A 142 17.89 -10.29 -10.69
C LYS A 142 17.75 -8.77 -10.77
N GLY A 143 17.73 -8.21 -11.97
CA GLY A 143 17.53 -6.77 -12.18
C GLY A 143 16.15 -6.27 -11.73
N VAL A 144 15.10 -7.09 -11.87
CA VAL A 144 13.75 -6.75 -11.36
C VAL A 144 13.75 -6.69 -9.86
N LEU A 145 14.39 -7.67 -9.20
CA LEU A 145 14.49 -7.70 -7.74
C LEU A 145 15.13 -6.42 -7.20
N ILE A 146 16.22 -5.98 -7.82
CA ILE A 146 16.91 -4.73 -7.45
C ILE A 146 15.98 -3.53 -7.67
N LEU A 147 15.32 -3.45 -8.82
CA LEU A 147 14.41 -2.34 -9.13
C LEU A 147 13.20 -2.31 -8.18
N THR A 148 12.66 -3.46 -7.81
CA THR A 148 11.60 -3.62 -6.83
C THR A 148 12.05 -3.18 -5.43
N LEU A 149 13.27 -3.53 -5.01
CA LEU A 149 13.85 -3.04 -3.75
C LEU A 149 14.06 -1.52 -3.80
N LEU A 150 14.55 -0.99 -4.91
CA LEU A 150 14.74 0.46 -5.09
C LEU A 150 13.40 1.20 -5.01
N LEU A 151 12.34 0.67 -5.63
CA LEU A 151 10.98 1.21 -5.50
C LEU A 151 10.47 1.18 -4.05
N PHE A 152 10.76 0.10 -3.31
CA PHE A 152 10.40 0.03 -1.89
C PHE A 152 11.14 1.08 -1.06
N VAL A 153 12.45 1.24 -1.25
CA VAL A 153 13.25 2.27 -0.57
C VAL A 153 12.78 3.66 -0.98
N GLY A 154 12.48 3.88 -2.25
CA GLY A 154 11.93 5.15 -2.75
C GLY A 154 10.58 5.50 -2.14
N LEU A 155 9.67 4.53 -2.01
CA LEU A 155 8.38 4.71 -1.33
C LEU A 155 8.57 5.03 0.16
N GLY A 156 9.48 4.32 0.84
CA GLY A 156 9.82 4.59 2.24
C GLY A 156 10.44 5.97 2.44
N GLY A 157 11.38 6.36 1.58
CA GLY A 157 12.02 7.68 1.59
C GLY A 157 11.02 8.80 1.34
N ALA A 158 10.16 8.66 0.33
CA ALA A 158 9.07 9.60 0.06
C ALA A 158 8.02 9.63 1.19
N TYR A 159 7.90 8.56 1.98
CA TYR A 159 7.05 8.59 3.17
C TYR A 159 7.65 9.46 4.27
N MET A 160 8.93 9.27 4.60
CA MET A 160 9.61 9.96 5.70
C MET A 160 9.94 11.44 5.39
N PHE A 161 10.34 11.76 4.15
CA PHE A 161 10.71 13.15 3.77
C PHE A 161 9.53 14.10 3.61
N LEU A 162 8.32 13.58 3.44
CA LEU A 162 7.09 14.35 3.23
C LEU A 162 6.20 14.36 4.49
N GLN A 163 6.74 13.94 5.64
CA GLN A 163 6.09 13.96 6.94
C GLN A 163 6.55 15.20 7.72
#